data_AF-A0A8J7I4I9-F1
#
_entry.id   AF-A0A8J7I4I9-F1
#
_cell.length_a   1.000
_cell.length_b   1.000
_cell.length_c   1.000
_cell.angle_alpha   90.00
_cell.angle_beta   90.00
_cell.angle_gamma   90.00
#
_symmetry.space_group_name_H-M   'P 1'
#
loop_
_entity.id
_entity.type
_entity.pdbx_description
1 polymer ?
#
loop_
_entity_poly.entity_id
_entity_poly.type
_entity_poly.pdbx_seq_one_letter_code
_entity_poly.pdbx_strand_id
1 'polypeptide(L)'
;MKINLFRRDKDQATTAKRQLLEALRCRDLAAINTLIARWQKTIGEEKLTDVIVNQVIVECDSDSHRWFVQHFLGQSKYQKMQQQAQNHVFHILVNTGLEPGKDFSFGLDSEMIISDRAKQTLLNQLPQQHRALFEAQLQSSPVLNPMIAIEQQLGCAFFTNLAQIASEKMQVLSNSQAAAYLGVLLAGLVKRHPALQEVDFPTRFIFQVLQGLSPERATAIINDEETNPQFDETIICQDLLASLGERQSHSLTDKEGNMSVEQLKKLDLVWYGERRLAEIVAVIPR
;
A
#
# COMPACT_ATOMS: atom_id res chain seq x y z
N MET A 1 13.66 42.15 -38.26
CA MET A 1 14.77 41.51 -37.51
C MET A 1 14.31 41.22 -36.07
N LYS A 2 13.84 39.98 -35.78
CA LYS A 2 13.17 39.58 -34.52
C LYS A 2 13.91 38.42 -33.79
N ILE A 3 15.23 38.37 -33.88
CA ILE A 3 16.02 37.20 -33.46
C ILE A 3 16.42 37.28 -31.96
N ASN A 4 16.39 38.46 -31.33
CA ASN A 4 16.88 38.65 -29.95
C ASN A 4 15.80 38.55 -28.84
N LEU A 5 14.51 38.55 -29.18
CA LEU A 5 13.42 38.41 -28.20
C LEU A 5 13.33 36.99 -27.64
N PHE A 6 13.42 35.97 -28.50
CA PHE A 6 13.37 34.57 -28.09
C PHE A 6 14.50 34.14 -27.16
N ARG A 7 15.71 34.71 -27.34
CA ARG A 7 16.88 34.37 -26.51
C ARG A 7 16.77 35.00 -25.12
N ARG A 8 16.26 36.23 -25.02
CA ARG A 8 16.05 36.96 -23.75
C ARG A 8 14.95 36.33 -22.90
N ASP A 9 13.86 35.94 -23.54
CA ASP A 9 12.73 35.26 -22.91
C ASP A 9 13.10 33.89 -22.33
N LYS A 10 13.93 33.13 -23.04
CA LYS A 10 14.39 31.80 -22.59
C LYS A 10 15.32 31.91 -21.37
N ASP A 11 16.17 32.95 -21.33
CA ASP A 11 17.04 33.26 -20.19
C ASP A 11 16.25 33.72 -18.97
N GLN A 12 15.20 34.54 -19.17
CA GLN A 12 14.32 35.01 -18.11
C GLN A 12 13.49 33.87 -17.51
N ALA A 13 12.91 32.99 -18.34
CA ALA A 13 12.19 31.80 -17.88
C ALA A 13 13.10 30.86 -17.08
N THR A 14 14.33 30.64 -17.55
CA THR A 14 15.33 29.81 -16.84
C THR A 14 15.72 30.44 -15.50
N THR A 15 15.87 31.76 -15.44
CA THR A 15 16.16 32.48 -14.20
C THR A 15 14.99 32.42 -13.21
N ALA A 16 13.76 32.60 -13.71
CA ALA A 16 12.54 32.49 -12.91
C ALA A 16 12.41 31.11 -12.29
N LYS A 17 12.58 30.06 -13.11
CA LYS A 17 12.60 28.67 -12.65
C LYS A 17 13.61 28.46 -11.51
N ARG A 18 14.87 28.87 -11.70
CA ARG A 18 15.92 28.68 -10.68
C ARG A 18 15.57 29.36 -9.35
N GLN A 19 15.07 30.59 -9.39
CA GLN A 19 14.70 31.34 -8.19
C GLN A 19 13.49 30.72 -7.47
N LEU A 20 12.50 30.26 -8.23
CA LEU A 20 11.32 29.61 -7.67
C LEU A 20 11.66 28.25 -7.03
N LEU A 21 12.53 27.46 -7.66
CA LEU A 21 13.03 26.20 -7.08
C LEU A 21 13.75 26.44 -5.75
N GLU A 22 14.62 27.45 -5.67
CA GLU A 22 15.33 27.77 -4.43
C GLU A 22 14.37 28.23 -3.32
N ALA A 23 13.40 29.10 -3.65
CA ALA A 23 12.41 29.58 -2.68
C ALA A 23 11.49 28.44 -2.19
N LEU A 24 11.14 27.49 -3.06
CA LEU A 24 10.40 26.27 -2.71
C LEU A 24 11.19 25.35 -1.79
N ARG A 25 12.49 25.18 -2.04
CA ARG A 25 13.38 24.39 -1.18
C ARG A 25 13.46 24.98 0.22
N CYS A 26 13.52 26.31 0.32
CA CYS A 26 13.52 27.02 1.60
C CYS A 26 12.14 27.13 2.26
N ARG A 27 11.07 26.70 1.59
CA ARG A 27 9.67 26.79 2.07
C ARG A 27 9.26 28.21 2.48
N ASP A 28 9.78 29.21 1.76
CA ASP A 28 9.52 30.64 2.04
C ASP A 28 8.35 31.15 1.18
N LEU A 29 7.15 31.15 1.76
CA LEU A 29 5.93 31.58 1.08
C LEU A 29 5.99 33.06 0.65
N ALA A 30 6.64 33.91 1.44
CA ALA A 30 6.73 35.34 1.15
C ALA A 30 7.66 35.59 -0.05
N ALA A 31 8.79 34.88 -0.10
CA ALA A 31 9.69 34.91 -1.25
C ALA A 31 9.00 34.36 -2.51
N ILE A 32 8.28 33.25 -2.42
CA ILE A 32 7.55 32.66 -3.55
C ILE A 32 6.53 33.66 -4.11
N ASN A 33 5.68 34.25 -3.26
CA ASN A 33 4.67 35.21 -3.70
C ASN A 33 5.30 36.46 -4.34
N THR A 34 6.41 36.95 -3.76
CA THR A 34 7.16 38.08 -4.32
C THR A 34 7.75 37.75 -5.69
N LEU A 35 8.32 36.56 -5.85
CA LEU A 35 8.87 36.08 -7.11
C LEU A 35 7.77 35.88 -8.16
N ILE A 36 6.62 35.30 -7.80
CA ILE A 36 5.47 35.16 -8.71
C ILE A 36 5.02 36.54 -9.22
N ALA A 37 4.77 37.49 -8.31
CA ALA A 37 4.34 38.83 -8.68
C ALA A 37 5.38 39.56 -9.57
N ARG A 38 6.68 39.37 -9.30
CA ARG A 38 7.77 39.94 -10.09
C ARG A 38 7.82 39.32 -11.49
N TRP A 39 7.79 38.00 -11.59
CA TRP A 39 7.93 37.30 -12.86
C TRP A 39 6.67 37.41 -13.71
N GLN A 40 5.48 37.50 -13.11
CA GLN A 40 4.23 37.77 -13.83
C GLN A 40 4.31 39.10 -14.59
N LYS A 41 4.89 40.13 -13.97
CA LYS A 41 5.14 41.44 -14.63
C LYS A 41 6.22 41.37 -15.71
N THR A 42 7.14 40.42 -15.64
CA THR A 42 8.33 40.38 -16.51
C THR A 42 8.12 39.50 -17.73
N ILE A 43 7.63 38.27 -17.54
CA ILE A 43 7.45 37.27 -18.60
C ILE A 43 5.97 37.00 -18.94
N GLY A 44 5.03 37.61 -18.21
CA GLY A 44 3.60 37.40 -18.38
C GLY A 44 3.07 36.20 -17.60
N GLU A 45 1.76 36.22 -17.34
CA GLU A 45 1.06 35.20 -16.53
C GLU A 45 1.04 33.81 -17.17
N GLU A 46 0.74 33.74 -18.46
CA GLU A 46 0.65 32.47 -19.19
C GLU A 46 2.00 31.75 -19.21
N LYS A 47 3.08 32.48 -19.50
CA LYS A 47 4.44 31.95 -19.53
C LYS A 47 4.98 31.62 -18.15
N LEU A 48 4.62 32.40 -17.12
CA LEU A 48 4.97 32.07 -15.75
C LEU A 48 4.24 30.80 -15.28
N THR A 49 2.96 30.66 -15.64
CA THR A 49 2.18 29.45 -15.35
C THR A 49 2.82 28.23 -16.00
N ASP A 50 3.24 28.34 -17.27
CA ASP A 50 3.98 27.28 -17.96
C ASP A 50 5.29 26.92 -17.23
N VAL A 51 6.08 27.93 -16.83
CA VAL A 51 7.33 27.70 -16.07
C VAL A 51 7.05 27.02 -14.74
N ILE A 52 6.03 27.45 -13.99
CA ILE A 52 5.68 26.86 -12.70
C ILE A 52 5.23 25.40 -12.90
N VAL A 53 4.21 25.18 -13.74
CA VAL A 53 3.55 23.87 -13.87
C VAL A 53 4.43 22.85 -14.58
N ASN A 54 5.07 23.22 -15.69
CA ASN A 54 5.78 22.28 -16.54
C ASN A 54 7.27 22.17 -16.24
N GLN A 55 7.83 23.05 -15.40
CA GLN A 55 9.28 23.05 -15.11
C GLN A 55 9.57 23.03 -13.60
N VAL A 56 9.03 23.97 -12.83
CA VAL A 56 9.34 24.08 -11.39
C VAL A 56 8.73 22.93 -10.60
N ILE A 57 7.44 22.66 -10.80
CA ILE A 57 6.69 21.59 -10.10
C ILE A 57 7.19 20.20 -10.51
N VAL A 58 7.70 20.05 -11.74
CA VAL A 58 8.26 18.80 -12.24
C VAL A 58 9.64 18.50 -11.64
N GLU A 59 10.43 19.52 -11.34
CA GLU A 59 11.82 19.36 -10.88
C GLU A 59 12.04 19.57 -9.38
N CYS A 60 11.04 20.08 -8.65
CA CYS A 60 11.14 20.18 -7.19
C CYS A 60 11.06 18.79 -6.53
N ASP A 61 11.65 18.68 -5.33
CA ASP A 61 11.54 17.47 -4.53
C ASP A 61 10.09 17.24 -4.04
N SER A 62 9.77 15.99 -3.70
CA SER A 62 8.44 15.57 -3.29
C SER A 62 7.91 16.33 -2.07
N ASP A 63 8.79 16.71 -1.13
CA ASP A 63 8.43 17.47 0.05
C ASP A 63 8.07 18.91 -0.27
N SER A 64 8.88 19.60 -1.07
CA SER A 64 8.59 20.96 -1.52
C SER A 64 7.37 21.01 -2.44
N HIS A 65 7.17 20.00 -3.29
CA HIS A 65 5.94 19.85 -4.08
C HIS A 65 4.70 19.75 -3.18
N ARG A 66 4.69 18.78 -2.25
CA ARG A 66 3.59 18.56 -1.31
C ARG A 66 3.29 19.82 -0.50
N TRP A 67 4.33 20.46 0.06
CA TRP A 67 4.20 21.67 0.86
C TRP A 67 3.57 22.81 0.05
N PHE A 68 4.04 23.05 -1.18
CA PHE A 68 3.54 24.11 -2.04
C PHE A 68 2.08 23.90 -2.40
N VAL A 69 1.71 22.70 -2.87
CA VAL A 69 0.34 22.42 -3.28
C VAL A 69 -0.62 22.49 -2.09
N GLN A 70 -0.21 22.02 -0.91
CA GLN A 70 -1.02 22.13 0.32
C GLN A 70 -1.27 23.59 0.72
N HIS A 71 -0.26 24.46 0.65
CA HIS A 71 -0.41 25.87 1.01
C HIS A 71 -1.13 26.68 -0.06
N PHE A 72 -0.95 26.33 -1.33
CA PHE A 72 -1.54 27.05 -2.45
C PHE A 72 -3.02 26.68 -2.67
N LEU A 73 -3.36 25.39 -2.67
CA LEU A 73 -4.75 24.95 -2.84
C LEU A 73 -5.54 24.98 -1.53
N GLY A 74 -4.86 24.98 -0.40
CA GLY A 74 -5.44 24.74 0.92
C GLY A 74 -5.63 23.24 1.20
N GLN A 75 -5.59 22.88 2.49
CA GLN A 75 -5.59 21.49 2.96
C GLN A 75 -6.76 20.65 2.42
N SER A 76 -8.00 21.17 2.46
CA SER A 76 -9.18 20.42 2.04
C SER A 76 -9.21 20.09 0.54
N LYS A 77 -8.76 21.03 -0.31
CA LYS A 77 -8.67 20.80 -1.76
C LYS A 77 -7.53 19.87 -2.11
N TYR A 78 -6.40 19.99 -1.41
CA TYR A 78 -5.27 19.07 -1.54
C TYR A 78 -5.69 17.62 -1.26
N GLN A 79 -6.37 17.37 -0.14
CA GLN A 79 -6.85 16.01 0.21
C GLN A 79 -7.78 15.43 -0.86
N LYS A 80 -8.71 16.23 -1.39
CA LYS A 80 -9.61 15.78 -2.46
C LYS A 80 -8.85 15.44 -3.75
N MET A 81 -7.89 16.27 -4.13
CA MET A 81 -7.04 16.03 -5.31
C MET A 81 -6.19 14.77 -5.13
N GLN A 82 -5.61 14.58 -3.94
CA GLN A 82 -4.82 13.40 -3.60
C GLN A 82 -5.66 12.12 -3.69
N GLN A 83 -6.87 12.13 -3.14
CA GLN A 83 -7.80 10.99 -3.24
C GLN A 83 -8.17 10.67 -4.70
N GLN A 84 -8.41 11.70 -5.52
CA GLN A 84 -8.68 11.52 -6.95
C GLN A 84 -7.47 10.92 -7.69
N ALA A 85 -6.26 11.39 -7.39
CA ALA A 85 -5.04 10.85 -7.96
C ALA A 85 -4.81 9.39 -7.57
N GLN A 86 -5.01 9.04 -6.29
CA GLN A 86 -4.92 7.67 -5.80
C GLN A 86 -5.93 6.75 -6.48
N ASN A 87 -7.20 7.17 -6.59
CA ASN A 87 -8.22 6.41 -7.30
C ASN A 87 -7.84 6.19 -8.77
N HIS A 88 -7.26 7.19 -9.42
CA HIS A 88 -6.81 7.06 -10.80
C HIS A 88 -5.67 6.05 -10.95
N VAL A 89 -4.66 6.14 -10.08
CA VAL A 89 -3.54 5.18 -10.05
C VAL A 89 -4.05 3.76 -9.75
N PHE A 90 -4.96 3.61 -8.79
CA PHE A 90 -5.61 2.33 -8.49
C PHE A 90 -6.27 1.74 -9.73
N HIS A 91 -7.08 2.53 -10.44
CA HIS A 91 -7.74 2.07 -11.66
C HIS A 91 -6.75 1.68 -12.77
N ILE A 92 -5.67 2.45 -12.96
CA ILE A 92 -4.62 2.10 -13.93
C ILE A 92 -4.04 0.72 -13.60
N LEU A 93 -3.63 0.51 -12.34
CA LEU A 93 -2.97 -0.72 -11.91
C LEU A 93 -3.89 -1.94 -12.08
N VAL A 94 -5.14 -1.84 -11.61
CA VAL A 94 -6.13 -2.92 -11.75
C VAL A 94 -6.45 -3.20 -13.22
N ASN A 95 -6.65 -2.18 -14.05
CA ASN A 95 -6.95 -2.35 -15.48
C ASN A 95 -5.78 -2.99 -16.26
N THR A 96 -4.55 -2.85 -15.77
CA THR A 96 -3.37 -3.53 -16.31
C THR A 96 -3.17 -4.96 -15.79
N GLY A 97 -4.11 -5.48 -14.99
CA GLY A 97 -4.07 -6.83 -14.45
C GLY A 97 -3.14 -7.00 -13.24
N LEU A 98 -2.90 -5.92 -12.50
CA LEU A 98 -2.18 -5.95 -11.22
C LEU A 98 -3.18 -6.07 -10.07
N GLU A 99 -2.80 -6.84 -9.06
CA GLU A 99 -3.67 -7.21 -7.94
C GLU A 99 -3.34 -6.37 -6.70
N PRO A 100 -4.31 -5.65 -6.11
CA PRO A 100 -4.14 -4.99 -4.82
C PRO A 100 -3.67 -5.97 -3.74
N GLY A 101 -2.83 -5.53 -2.80
CA GLY A 101 -2.24 -6.36 -1.73
C GLY A 101 -1.11 -7.30 -2.16
N LYS A 102 -0.94 -7.53 -3.47
CA LYS A 102 0.16 -8.33 -4.03
C LYS A 102 1.11 -7.48 -4.85
N ASP A 103 0.60 -6.79 -5.85
CA ASP A 103 1.40 -5.96 -6.75
C ASP A 103 1.50 -4.51 -6.24
N PHE A 104 0.50 -4.01 -5.50
CA PHE A 104 0.51 -2.67 -4.91
C PHE A 104 -0.47 -2.55 -3.75
N SER A 105 -0.30 -1.57 -2.88
CA SER A 105 -1.19 -1.32 -1.75
C SER A 105 -1.03 0.11 -1.20
N PHE A 106 -2.07 0.65 -0.56
CA PHE A 106 -2.10 2.04 -0.07
C PHE A 106 -2.10 2.08 1.46
N GLY A 107 -1.15 2.77 2.07
CA GLY A 107 -1.06 3.01 3.51
C GLY A 107 -2.00 4.12 4.00
N LEU A 108 -2.20 4.18 5.32
CA LEU A 108 -3.05 5.18 6.00
C LEU A 108 -2.52 6.61 5.86
N ASP A 109 -1.23 6.77 5.64
CA ASP A 109 -0.49 8.02 5.39
C ASP A 109 -0.50 8.45 3.92
N SER A 110 -1.27 7.76 3.07
CA SER A 110 -1.29 7.95 1.62
C SER A 110 -0.01 7.51 0.90
N GLU A 111 0.90 6.81 1.58
CA GLU A 111 2.03 6.17 0.93
C GLU A 111 1.54 4.96 0.12
N MET A 112 2.10 4.80 -1.09
CA MET A 112 1.79 3.67 -1.95
C MET A 112 2.96 2.71 -1.95
N ILE A 113 2.69 1.48 -1.56
CA ILE A 113 3.62 0.37 -1.63
C ILE A 113 3.42 -0.28 -2.99
N ILE A 114 4.49 -0.45 -3.76
CA ILE A 114 4.42 -1.04 -5.10
C ILE A 114 5.52 -2.08 -5.27
N SER A 115 5.17 -3.18 -5.92
CA SER A 115 6.12 -4.15 -6.45
C SER A 115 6.89 -3.56 -7.64
N ASP A 116 8.03 -4.16 -8.00
CA ASP A 116 8.78 -3.80 -9.20
C ASP A 116 7.92 -3.90 -10.47
N ARG A 117 7.03 -4.89 -10.54
CA ARG A 117 6.10 -5.07 -11.65
C ARG A 117 5.11 -3.91 -11.74
N ALA A 118 4.52 -3.49 -10.62
CA ALA A 118 3.64 -2.34 -10.57
C ALA A 118 4.37 -1.03 -10.91
N LYS A 119 5.59 -0.86 -10.38
CA LYS A 119 6.47 0.26 -10.72
C LYS A 119 6.70 0.36 -12.23
N GLN A 120 7.13 -0.74 -12.87
CA GLN A 120 7.37 -0.76 -14.31
C GLN A 120 6.11 -0.49 -15.12
N THR A 121 4.96 -0.99 -14.65
CA THR A 121 3.67 -0.74 -15.30
C THR A 121 3.31 0.75 -15.27
N LEU A 122 3.49 1.42 -14.13
CA LEU A 122 3.28 2.87 -14.02
C LEU A 122 4.26 3.67 -14.87
N LEU A 123 5.55 3.32 -14.85
CA LEU A 123 6.56 3.98 -15.68
C LEU A 123 6.26 3.84 -17.18
N ASN A 124 5.68 2.72 -17.61
CA ASN A 124 5.31 2.49 -19.00
C ASN A 124 4.13 3.34 -19.48
N GLN A 125 3.26 3.81 -18.57
CA GLN A 125 2.18 4.75 -18.88
C GLN A 125 2.70 6.18 -19.10
N LEU A 126 3.94 6.48 -18.69
CA LEU A 126 4.52 7.82 -18.81
C LEU A 126 5.29 8.01 -20.12
N PRO A 127 5.23 9.23 -20.71
CA PRO A 127 6.10 9.60 -21.82
C PRO A 127 7.57 9.42 -21.43
N GLN A 128 8.38 8.94 -22.38
CA GLN A 128 9.77 8.54 -22.14
C GLN A 128 10.62 9.63 -21.46
N GLN A 129 10.39 10.90 -21.82
CA GLN A 129 11.06 12.07 -21.26
C GLN A 129 10.78 12.32 -19.76
N HIS A 130 9.70 11.78 -19.21
CA HIS A 130 9.31 11.96 -17.80
C HIS A 130 9.61 10.74 -16.93
N ARG A 131 9.96 9.59 -17.52
CA ARG A 131 10.16 8.33 -16.78
C ARG A 131 11.26 8.44 -15.74
N ALA A 132 12.42 9.01 -16.09
CA ALA A 132 13.55 9.12 -15.15
C ALA A 132 13.24 10.03 -13.96
N LEU A 133 12.53 11.14 -14.19
CA LEU A 133 12.11 12.05 -13.12
C LEU A 133 11.08 11.39 -12.21
N PHE A 134 10.08 10.73 -12.78
CA PHE A 134 9.07 10.02 -12.00
C PHE A 134 9.66 8.84 -11.23
N GLU A 135 10.60 8.11 -11.83
CA GLU A 135 11.32 7.03 -11.16
C GLU A 135 12.16 7.54 -9.97
N ALA A 136 12.80 8.71 -10.11
CA ALA A 136 13.52 9.34 -9.00
C ALA A 136 12.59 9.86 -7.89
N GLN A 137 11.32 10.20 -8.22
CA GLN A 137 10.30 10.64 -7.26
C GLN A 137 9.55 9.49 -6.61
N LEU A 138 9.49 8.32 -7.25
CA LEU A 138 9.10 7.07 -6.63
C LEU A 138 10.20 6.68 -5.63
N GLN A 139 10.22 7.37 -4.49
CA GLN A 139 10.91 6.88 -3.33
C GLN A 139 10.25 5.56 -2.97
N SER A 140 10.91 4.46 -3.32
CA SER A 140 10.66 3.20 -2.66
C SER A 140 11.05 3.43 -1.21
N SER A 141 10.09 3.86 -0.39
CA SER A 141 10.19 3.61 1.04
C SER A 141 10.36 2.10 1.12
N PRO A 142 11.52 1.59 1.54
CA PRO A 142 11.66 0.17 1.71
C PRO A 142 10.58 -0.16 2.73
N VAL A 143 9.56 -0.89 2.31
CA VAL A 143 8.64 -1.51 3.25
C VAL A 143 9.52 -2.52 3.99
N LEU A 144 10.16 -2.02 5.04
CA LEU A 144 11.17 -2.74 5.81
C LEU A 144 10.56 -4.01 6.43
N ASN A 145 9.22 -4.08 6.47
CA ASN A 145 8.51 -5.27 6.85
C ASN A 145 7.13 -5.34 6.18
N PRO A 146 6.87 -6.31 5.27
CA PRO A 146 5.57 -6.50 4.63
C PRO A 146 4.44 -6.77 5.64
N MET A 147 4.77 -7.28 6.84
CA MET A 147 3.80 -7.43 7.91
C MET A 147 3.26 -6.07 8.38
N ILE A 148 4.14 -5.09 8.57
CA ILE A 148 3.75 -3.74 9.04
C ILE A 148 2.85 -3.07 8.01
N ALA A 149 3.16 -3.22 6.72
CA ALA A 149 2.34 -2.69 5.63
C ALA A 149 0.92 -3.28 5.63
N ILE A 150 0.80 -4.60 5.77
CA ILE A 150 -0.49 -5.28 5.84
C ILE A 150 -1.25 -4.85 7.10
N GLU A 151 -0.60 -4.80 8.26
CA GLU A 151 -1.23 -4.36 9.51
C GLU A 151 -1.72 -2.89 9.45
N GLN A 152 -0.94 -2.01 8.82
CA GLN A 152 -1.36 -0.62 8.56
C GLN A 152 -2.59 -0.55 7.66
N GLN A 153 -2.68 -1.40 6.62
CA GLN A 153 -3.84 -1.44 5.72
C GLN A 153 -5.09 -1.98 6.38
N LEU A 154 -4.93 -2.96 7.26
CA LEU A 154 -6.02 -3.52 8.03
C LEU A 154 -6.42 -2.61 9.20
N GLY A 155 -5.54 -1.68 9.60
CA GLY A 155 -5.72 -0.80 10.74
C GLY A 155 -5.63 -1.51 12.09
N CYS A 156 -4.97 -2.67 12.16
CA CYS A 156 -4.88 -3.47 13.38
C CYS A 156 -3.62 -4.35 13.41
N ALA A 157 -3.25 -4.84 14.60
CA ALA A 157 -2.11 -5.76 14.82
C ALA A 157 -2.44 -7.21 14.41
N PHE A 158 -2.82 -7.38 13.15
CA PHE A 158 -3.34 -8.62 12.57
C PHE A 158 -2.46 -9.85 12.82
N PHE A 159 -1.16 -9.80 12.53
CA PHE A 159 -0.29 -10.99 12.67
C PHE A 159 -0.05 -11.33 14.14
N THR A 160 0.00 -10.31 15.00
CA THR A 160 0.10 -10.52 16.44
C THR A 160 -1.14 -11.22 16.98
N ASN A 161 -2.32 -10.76 16.58
CA ASN A 161 -3.60 -11.37 16.98
C ASN A 161 -3.75 -12.79 16.42
N LEU A 162 -3.38 -13.00 15.15
CA LEU A 162 -3.43 -14.30 14.50
C LEU A 162 -2.49 -15.30 15.16
N ALA A 163 -1.26 -14.87 15.51
CA ALA A 163 -0.32 -15.72 16.24
C ALA A 163 -0.89 -16.12 17.60
N GLN A 164 -1.53 -15.20 18.33
CA GLN A 164 -2.17 -15.53 19.60
C GLN A 164 -3.28 -16.59 19.43
N ILE A 165 -4.19 -16.39 18.47
CA ILE A 165 -5.29 -17.33 18.18
C ILE A 165 -4.72 -18.71 17.80
N ALA A 166 -3.71 -18.73 16.94
CA ALA A 166 -3.05 -19.96 16.53
C ALA A 166 -2.38 -20.67 17.73
N SER A 167 -1.69 -19.94 18.61
CA SER A 167 -1.08 -20.49 19.83
C SER A 167 -2.11 -21.14 20.76
N GLU A 168 -3.27 -20.50 20.94
CA GLU A 168 -4.37 -21.06 21.74
C GLU A 168 -4.89 -22.36 21.13
N LYS A 169 -5.00 -22.44 19.80
CA LYS A 169 -5.40 -23.68 19.10
C LYS A 169 -4.37 -24.79 19.18
N MET A 170 -3.08 -24.46 19.11
CA MET A 170 -2.01 -25.45 19.22
C MET A 170 -2.04 -26.23 20.54
N GLN A 171 -2.62 -25.65 21.61
CA GLN A 171 -2.77 -26.36 22.88
C GLN A 171 -3.78 -27.51 22.78
N VAL A 172 -4.80 -27.38 21.94
CA VAL A 172 -5.96 -28.28 21.87
C VAL A 172 -5.86 -29.27 20.72
N LEU A 173 -5.33 -28.86 19.57
CA LEU A 173 -5.22 -29.70 18.37
C LEU A 173 -4.25 -30.87 18.55
N SER A 174 -4.52 -32.01 17.90
CA SER A 174 -3.52 -33.08 17.77
C SER A 174 -2.31 -32.59 16.97
N ASN A 175 -1.17 -33.29 17.06
CA ASN A 175 0.03 -32.88 16.33
C ASN A 175 -0.20 -32.80 14.81
N SER A 176 -0.88 -33.79 14.24
CA SER A 176 -1.25 -33.81 12.82
C SER A 176 -2.19 -32.66 12.44
N GLN A 177 -3.21 -32.38 13.26
CA GLN A 177 -4.12 -31.26 13.02
C GLN A 177 -3.42 -29.91 13.15
N ALA A 178 -2.50 -29.76 14.10
CA ALA A 178 -1.68 -28.57 14.28
C ALA A 178 -0.75 -28.33 13.09
N ALA A 179 -0.09 -29.39 12.61
CA ALA A 179 0.76 -29.34 11.41
C ALA A 179 -0.06 -28.97 10.17
N ALA A 180 -1.23 -29.60 9.98
CA ALA A 180 -2.13 -29.30 8.88
C ALA A 180 -2.65 -27.86 8.92
N TYR A 181 -3.07 -27.39 10.10
CA TYR A 181 -3.52 -26.01 10.31
C TYR A 181 -2.43 -25.00 9.94
N LEU A 182 -1.22 -25.16 10.49
CA LEU A 182 -0.10 -24.27 10.20
C LEU A 182 0.27 -24.30 8.71
N GLY A 183 0.29 -25.49 8.11
CA GLY A 183 0.58 -25.69 6.70
C GLY A 183 -0.40 -24.93 5.80
N VAL A 184 -1.71 -25.11 5.99
CA VAL A 184 -2.74 -24.45 5.18
C VAL A 184 -2.76 -22.93 5.44
N LEU A 185 -2.66 -22.51 6.71
CA LEU A 185 -2.64 -21.08 7.08
C LEU A 185 -1.46 -20.34 6.40
N LEU A 186 -0.25 -20.88 6.55
CA LEU A 186 0.96 -20.26 5.99
C LEU A 186 0.97 -20.30 4.47
N ALA A 187 0.56 -21.44 3.87
CA ALA A 187 0.45 -21.55 2.42
C ALA A 187 -0.53 -20.52 1.85
N GLY A 188 -1.67 -20.29 2.49
CA GLY A 188 -2.63 -19.28 2.08
C GLY A 188 -2.08 -17.84 2.20
N LEU A 189 -1.49 -17.49 3.34
CA LEU A 189 -0.90 -16.16 3.57
C LEU A 189 0.25 -15.86 2.60
N VAL A 190 1.16 -16.81 2.40
CA VAL A 190 2.31 -16.64 1.48
C VAL A 190 1.85 -16.61 0.02
N LYS A 191 0.87 -17.44 -0.36
CA LYS A 191 0.28 -17.39 -1.70
C LYS A 191 -0.32 -16.01 -1.99
N ARG A 192 -0.96 -15.39 -1.00
CA ARG A 192 -1.56 -14.05 -1.14
C ARG A 192 -0.52 -12.94 -1.11
N HIS A 193 0.46 -13.05 -0.22
CA HIS A 193 1.53 -12.08 -0.02
C HIS A 193 2.91 -12.76 -0.11
N PRO A 194 3.43 -12.99 -1.34
CA PRO A 194 4.71 -13.67 -1.54
C PRO A 194 5.89 -13.00 -0.81
N ALA A 195 5.83 -11.67 -0.63
CA ALA A 195 6.82 -10.91 0.13
C ALA A 195 6.98 -11.38 1.58
N LEU A 196 5.98 -12.05 2.19
CA LEU A 196 6.12 -12.66 3.51
C LEU A 196 7.22 -13.74 3.52
N GLN A 197 7.38 -14.49 2.42
CA GLN A 197 8.42 -15.51 2.31
C GLN A 197 9.82 -14.90 2.28
N GLU A 198 9.99 -13.74 1.66
CA GLU A 198 11.28 -13.05 1.53
C GLU A 198 11.83 -12.57 2.88
N VAL A 199 10.95 -12.33 3.86
CA VAL A 199 11.32 -11.90 5.22
C VAL A 199 11.30 -13.04 6.25
N ASP A 200 11.31 -14.30 5.79
CA ASP A 200 11.26 -15.50 6.62
C ASP A 200 10.07 -15.51 7.61
N PHE A 201 8.94 -14.93 7.19
CA PHE A 201 7.72 -14.90 8.01
C PHE A 201 7.27 -16.31 8.44
N PRO A 202 7.20 -17.33 7.57
CA PRO A 202 6.68 -18.65 7.95
C PRO A 202 7.43 -19.24 9.14
N THR A 203 8.76 -19.22 9.10
CA THR A 203 9.62 -19.74 10.17
C THR A 203 9.38 -18.98 11.47
N ARG A 204 9.39 -17.64 11.41
CA ARG A 204 9.18 -16.78 12.59
C ARG A 204 7.79 -16.96 13.21
N PHE A 205 6.76 -17.09 12.36
CA PHE A 205 5.39 -17.32 12.79
C PHE A 205 5.24 -18.68 13.48
N ILE A 206 5.81 -19.75 12.91
CA ILE A 206 5.82 -21.08 13.53
C ILE A 206 6.47 -21.02 14.92
N PHE A 207 7.65 -20.41 15.04
CA PHE A 207 8.32 -20.28 16.34
C PHE A 207 7.49 -19.52 17.36
N GLN A 208 6.84 -18.43 16.95
CA GLN A 208 5.98 -17.64 17.83
C GLN A 208 4.75 -18.45 18.30
N VAL A 209 4.13 -19.20 17.39
CA VAL A 209 2.93 -19.98 17.68
C VAL A 209 3.23 -21.17 18.61
N LEU A 210 4.40 -21.80 18.46
CA LEU A 210 4.78 -22.97 19.24
C LEU A 210 5.47 -22.65 20.57
N GLN A 211 5.80 -21.38 20.85
CA GLN A 211 6.59 -20.97 22.03
C GLN A 211 5.99 -21.42 23.38
N GLY A 212 4.67 -21.62 23.45
CA GLY A 212 3.95 -22.05 24.67
C GLY A 212 3.78 -23.57 24.84
N LEU A 213 4.36 -24.39 23.96
CA LEU A 213 4.27 -25.86 24.03
C LEU A 213 5.53 -26.47 24.65
N SER A 214 5.45 -27.74 25.06
CA SER A 214 6.64 -28.49 25.43
C SER A 214 7.55 -28.72 24.19
N PRO A 215 8.88 -28.78 24.36
CA PRO A 215 9.80 -29.02 23.25
C PRO A 215 9.48 -30.30 22.46
N GLU A 216 9.02 -31.35 23.13
CA GLU A 216 8.65 -32.63 22.51
C GLU A 216 7.43 -32.47 21.61
N ARG A 217 6.40 -31.74 22.06
CA ARG A 217 5.20 -31.47 21.27
C ARG A 217 5.49 -30.57 20.08
N ALA A 218 6.24 -29.49 20.28
CA ALA A 218 6.64 -28.59 19.19
C ALA A 218 7.43 -29.34 18.11
N THR A 219 8.38 -30.19 18.51
CA THR A 219 9.16 -31.04 17.60
C THR A 219 8.27 -32.02 16.84
N ALA A 220 7.31 -32.63 17.52
CA ALA A 220 6.39 -33.58 16.91
C ALA A 220 5.45 -32.92 15.87
N ILE A 221 5.05 -31.66 16.08
CA ILE A 221 4.24 -30.90 15.11
C ILE A 221 5.08 -30.53 13.88
N ILE A 222 6.32 -30.06 14.08
CA ILE A 222 7.20 -29.62 12.98
C ILE A 222 7.60 -30.80 12.08
N ASN A 223 7.83 -31.97 12.67
CA ASN A 223 8.27 -33.17 11.96
C ASN A 223 7.10 -34.06 11.47
N ASP A 224 5.86 -33.60 11.60
CA ASP A 224 4.71 -34.32 11.05
C ASP A 224 4.71 -34.15 9.52
N GLU A 225 5.14 -35.19 8.80
CA GLU A 225 5.22 -35.19 7.34
C GLU A 225 3.82 -35.34 6.71
N GLU A 226 2.94 -34.36 6.91
CA GLU A 226 1.72 -34.27 6.11
C GLU A 226 2.07 -33.82 4.69
N THR A 227 2.04 -34.77 3.76
CA THR A 227 2.42 -34.56 2.35
C THR A 227 1.38 -33.76 1.55
N ASN A 228 0.17 -33.59 2.10
CA ASN A 228 -0.90 -32.77 1.53
C ASN A 228 -1.88 -32.35 2.64
N PRO A 229 -1.51 -31.36 3.47
CA PRO A 229 -2.31 -31.01 4.63
C PRO A 229 -3.67 -30.46 4.21
N GLN A 230 -4.72 -31.16 4.65
CA GLN A 230 -6.09 -30.71 4.48
C GLN A 230 -6.62 -30.29 5.84
N PHE A 231 -6.84 -28.99 5.98
CA PHE A 231 -7.48 -28.41 7.15
C PHE A 231 -8.72 -27.65 6.69
N ASP A 232 -9.75 -27.64 7.53
CA ASP A 232 -10.99 -26.96 7.23
C ASP A 232 -10.75 -25.45 7.03
N GLU A 233 -10.83 -25.00 5.78
CA GLU A 233 -10.63 -23.60 5.40
C GLU A 233 -11.63 -22.67 6.11
N THR A 234 -12.81 -23.17 6.51
CA THR A 234 -13.79 -22.36 7.24
C THR A 234 -13.27 -21.96 8.62
N ILE A 235 -12.54 -22.85 9.29
CA ILE A 235 -11.91 -22.59 10.60
C ILE A 235 -10.80 -21.56 10.43
N ILE A 236 -10.01 -21.65 9.36
CA ILE A 236 -8.96 -20.67 9.06
C ILE A 236 -9.58 -19.29 8.80
N CYS A 237 -10.68 -19.22 8.06
CA CYS A 237 -11.39 -17.96 7.82
C CYS A 237 -11.91 -17.32 9.11
N GLN A 238 -12.46 -18.11 10.03
CA GLN A 238 -12.89 -17.62 11.33
C GLN A 238 -11.72 -17.01 12.12
N ASP A 239 -10.55 -17.65 12.11
CA ASP A 239 -9.38 -17.16 12.82
C ASP A 239 -8.81 -15.88 12.20
N LEU A 240 -8.79 -15.80 10.86
CA LEU A 240 -8.40 -14.60 10.14
C LEU A 240 -9.35 -13.43 10.46
N LEU A 241 -10.66 -13.67 10.48
CA LEU A 241 -11.64 -12.66 10.86
C LEU A 241 -11.47 -12.22 12.32
N ALA A 242 -11.29 -13.18 13.24
CA ALA A 242 -11.06 -12.89 14.66
C ALA A 242 -9.77 -12.07 14.87
N SER A 243 -8.75 -12.31 14.06
CA SER A 243 -7.47 -11.57 14.14
C SER A 243 -7.57 -10.11 13.69
N LEU A 244 -8.63 -9.72 12.96
CA LEU A 244 -8.92 -8.32 12.60
C LEU A 244 -9.43 -7.48 13.79
N GLY A 245 -9.58 -8.07 14.99
CA GLY A 245 -9.83 -7.33 16.23
C GLY A 245 -11.30 -7.12 16.59
N GLU A 246 -12.24 -7.64 15.80
CA GLU A 246 -13.65 -7.63 16.16
C GLU A 246 -13.99 -8.90 16.96
N ARG A 247 -13.70 -8.88 18.27
CA ARG A 247 -14.22 -9.87 19.22
C ARG A 247 -15.73 -9.71 19.43
N GLN A 248 -16.52 -9.75 18.36
CA GLN A 248 -17.91 -10.13 18.45
C GLN A 248 -17.98 -11.58 17.98
N SER A 249 -18.27 -12.46 18.92
CA SER A 249 -18.46 -13.88 18.76
C SER A 249 -19.59 -14.15 17.76
N HIS A 250 -19.30 -14.07 16.47
CA HIS A 250 -20.18 -14.60 15.44
C HIS A 250 -19.74 -16.03 15.17
N SER A 251 -20.31 -16.92 15.96
CA SER A 251 -20.38 -18.31 15.55
C SER A 251 -21.02 -18.36 14.17
N LEU A 252 -20.32 -18.90 13.17
CA LEU A 252 -20.89 -19.17 11.84
C LEU A 252 -22.09 -20.14 11.90
N THR A 253 -22.40 -20.70 13.08
CA THR A 253 -23.57 -21.56 13.32
C THR A 253 -24.77 -20.85 13.94
N ASP A 254 -24.66 -19.58 14.36
CA ASP A 254 -25.82 -18.80 14.78
C ASP A 254 -26.46 -18.12 13.57
N LYS A 255 -27.72 -18.47 13.33
CA LYS A 255 -28.52 -18.24 12.11
C LYS A 255 -28.68 -16.78 11.62
N GLU A 256 -27.98 -15.80 12.19
CA GLU A 256 -28.09 -14.38 11.81
C GLU A 256 -26.74 -13.62 11.84
N GLY A 257 -25.61 -14.33 11.84
CA GLY A 257 -24.27 -13.73 11.80
C GLY A 257 -23.88 -13.20 10.40
N ASN A 258 -24.53 -12.13 9.93
CA ASN A 258 -24.14 -11.48 8.70
C ASN A 258 -22.75 -10.84 8.84
N MET A 259 -21.73 -11.44 8.22
CA MET A 259 -20.42 -10.79 8.04
C MET A 259 -20.62 -9.42 7.38
N SER A 260 -20.03 -8.38 7.97
CA SER A 260 -20.14 -7.05 7.40
C SER A 260 -19.37 -7.00 6.07
N VAL A 261 -19.85 -6.22 5.11
CA VAL A 261 -19.17 -5.99 3.83
C VAL A 261 -17.74 -5.46 4.05
N GLU A 262 -17.50 -4.78 5.17
CA GLU A 262 -16.19 -4.25 5.55
C GLU A 262 -15.24 -5.35 6.05
N GLN A 263 -15.72 -6.32 6.81
CA GLN A 263 -14.96 -7.52 7.21
C GLN A 263 -14.55 -8.35 5.99
N LEU A 264 -15.49 -8.54 5.06
CA LEU A 264 -15.25 -9.24 3.80
C LEU A 264 -14.16 -8.56 2.96
N LYS A 265 -14.19 -7.22 2.86
CA LYS A 265 -13.13 -6.45 2.20
C LYS A 265 -11.77 -6.62 2.87
N LYS A 266 -11.72 -6.63 4.20
CA LYS A 266 -10.47 -6.87 4.95
C LYS A 266 -9.94 -8.29 4.74
N LEU A 267 -10.81 -9.29 4.71
CA LEU A 267 -10.43 -10.68 4.45
C LEU A 267 -9.92 -10.89 3.02
N ASP A 268 -10.50 -10.17 2.04
CA ASP A 268 -10.03 -10.15 0.65
C ASP A 268 -8.60 -9.60 0.51
N LEU A 269 -8.23 -8.64 1.36
CA LEU A 269 -6.87 -8.09 1.38
C LEU A 269 -5.85 -9.16 1.79
N VAL A 270 -6.20 -10.04 2.74
CA VAL A 270 -5.24 -11.01 3.36
C VAL A 270 -5.34 -12.46 2.89
N TRP A 271 -6.47 -12.89 2.32
CA TRP A 271 -6.70 -14.31 2.04
C TRP A 271 -7.22 -14.59 0.62
N TYR A 272 -8.35 -14.00 0.23
CA TYR A 272 -9.08 -14.46 -0.97
C TYR A 272 -8.68 -13.78 -2.28
N GLY A 273 -8.36 -12.47 -2.26
CA GLY A 273 -8.21 -11.68 -3.48
C GLY A 273 -9.52 -11.55 -4.28
N GLU A 274 -9.64 -10.51 -5.13
CA GLU A 274 -10.87 -9.99 -5.75
C GLU A 274 -11.75 -10.96 -6.60
N ARG A 275 -11.61 -12.28 -6.52
CA ARG A 275 -12.43 -13.23 -7.29
C ARG A 275 -13.29 -14.21 -6.50
N ARG A 276 -13.37 -14.11 -5.16
CA ARG A 276 -14.20 -15.06 -4.37
C ARG A 276 -15.28 -14.48 -3.48
N LEU A 277 -15.42 -13.15 -3.32
CA LEU A 277 -16.54 -12.60 -2.54
C LEU A 277 -17.91 -13.05 -3.07
N ALA A 278 -18.09 -13.09 -4.38
CA ALA A 278 -19.35 -13.58 -4.97
C ALA A 278 -19.60 -15.07 -4.70
N GLU A 279 -18.55 -15.88 -4.60
CA GLU A 279 -18.65 -17.33 -4.31
C GLU A 279 -18.87 -17.58 -2.82
N ILE A 280 -18.18 -16.85 -1.93
CA ILE A 280 -18.34 -16.95 -0.47
C ILE A 280 -19.75 -16.47 -0.05
N VAL A 281 -20.22 -15.35 -0.62
CA VAL A 281 -21.59 -14.86 -0.40
C VAL A 281 -22.65 -15.84 -0.94
N ALA A 282 -22.34 -16.60 -1.99
CA ALA A 282 -23.25 -17.59 -2.57
C ALA A 282 -23.30 -18.92 -1.80
N VAL A 283 -22.26 -19.26 -1.04
CA VAL A 283 -22.17 -20.50 -0.24
C VAL A 283 -22.71 -20.33 1.18
N ILE A 284 -23.00 -19.09 1.61
CA ILE A 284 -23.74 -18.83 2.85
C ILE A 284 -25.20 -19.26 2.64
N PRO A 285 -25.71 -20.28 3.36
CA PRO A 285 -27.11 -20.68 3.26
C PRO A 285 -28.00 -19.52 3.74
N ARG A 286 -29.05 -19.21 2.97
CA ARG A 286 -30.09 -18.27 3.39
C ARG A 286 -30.90 -18.77 4.56
#